data_AF-A0A482ZSD8-F1
#
_entry.id   AF-A0A482ZSD8-F1
#
_cell.length_a   1.000
_cell.length_b   1.000
_cell.length_c   1.000
_cell.angle_alpha   90.00
_cell.angle_beta   90.00
_cell.angle_gamma   90.00
#
_symmetry.space_group_name_H-M   'P 1'
#
loop_
_entity.id
_entity.type
_entity.pdbx_description
1 polymer ?
#
loop_
_entity_poly.entity_id
_entity_poly.type
_entity_poly.pdbx_seq_one_letter_code
_entity_poly.pdbx_strand_id
1 'polypeptide(L)' 'MNGITQWIIGWKQKNWKTAAKKPVKNSDLWKKLDKLNQKYQVNWHWVKGHSGDVGNDMADLLANQAMDNA' A
#
# COMPACT_ATOMS: atom_id res chain seq x y z
N MET A 1 3.23 -8.21 -4.99
CA MET A 1 2.70 -7.75 -3.69
C MET A 1 3.83 -7.68 -2.67
N ASN A 2 4.85 -6.84 -2.90
CA ASN A 2 6.11 -6.94 -2.15
C ASN A 2 6.32 -5.80 -1.15
N GLY A 3 5.62 -4.66 -1.31
CA GLY A 3 5.77 -3.49 -0.44
C GLY A 3 5.44 -3.78 1.01
N ILE A 4 4.18 -4.07 1.31
CA ILE A 4 3.67 -4.29 2.68
C ILE A 4 4.11 -5.63 3.29
N THR A 5 4.46 -6.62 2.46
CA THR A 5 4.77 -7.99 2.90
C THR A 5 6.27 -8.26 3.08
N GLN A 6 7.13 -7.64 2.26
CA GLN A 6 8.57 -7.92 2.24
C GLN A 6 9.40 -6.67 2.50
N TRP A 7 9.20 -5.61 1.71
CA TRP A 7 10.07 -4.43 1.74
C TRP A 7 9.94 -3.63 3.03
N ILE A 8 8.75 -3.62 3.64
CA ILE A 8 8.49 -2.86 4.86
C ILE A 8 9.37 -3.31 6.03
N ILE A 9 9.73 -4.58 6.09
CA ILE A 9 10.62 -5.13 7.12
C ILE A 9 12.00 -4.48 7.00
N GLY A 10 12.55 -4.46 5.78
CA GLY A 10 13.85 -3.83 5.50
C GLY A 10 13.81 -2.31 5.67
N TRP A 11 12.72 -1.65 5.28
CA TRP A 11 12.57 -0.21 5.50
C TRP A 11 12.51 0.14 6.98
N LYS A 12 11.79 -0.60 7.81
CA LYS A 12 11.74 -0.39 9.27
C LYS A 12 13.12 -0.55 9.90
N GLN A 13 13.87 -1.60 9.54
CA GLN A 13 15.24 -1.82 10.01
C GLN A 13 16.19 -0.68 9.63
N LYS A 14 15.99 -0.07 8.45
CA LYS A 14 16.79 1.07 7.95
C LYS A 14 16.20 2.43 8.33
N ASN A 15 15.32 2.49 9.34
CA ASN A 15 14.63 3.70 9.78
C ASN A 15 14.01 4.50 8.60
N TRP A 16 13.33 3.78 7.72
CA TRP A 16 12.63 4.30 6.53
C TRP A 16 13.53 5.02 5.52
N LYS A 17 14.78 4.57 5.40
CA LYS A 17 15.75 5.07 4.42
C LYS A 17 16.09 4.00 3.38
N THR A 18 16.34 4.44 2.15
CA THR A 18 16.85 3.62 1.05
C THR A 18 18.36 3.35 1.23
N ALA A 19 18.92 2.48 0.38
CA ALA A 19 20.38 2.22 0.37
C ALA A 19 21.20 3.50 0.15
N ALA A 20 20.65 4.47 -0.59
CA ALA A 20 21.26 5.79 -0.81
C ALA A 20 21.07 6.76 0.38
N LYS A 21 20.63 6.27 1.55
CA LYS A 21 20.33 7.05 2.77
C LYS A 21 19.24 8.13 2.61
N LYS A 22 18.54 8.16 1.48
CA LYS A 22 17.39 9.03 1.25
C LYS A 22 16.13 8.42 1.87
N PRO A 23 15.12 9.23 2.26
CA PRO A 23 13.83 8.70 2.68
C PRO A 23 13.21 7.79 1.61
N VAL A 24 12.53 6.73 2.04
CA VAL A 24 11.70 5.91 1.14
C VAL A 24 10.59 6.80 0.56
N LYS A 25 10.31 6.66 -0.73
CA LYS A 25 9.22 7.40 -1.39
C LYS A 25 7.89 7.10 -0.67
N ASN A 26 7.12 8.14 -0.36
CA ASN A 26 5.84 8.05 0.37
C ASN A 26 5.97 7.38 1.75
N SER A 27 7.10 7.59 2.46
CA SER A 27 7.36 6.94 3.75
C SER A 27 6.30 7.22 4.82
N ASP A 28 5.66 8.38 4.76
CA ASP A 28 4.54 8.79 5.61
C ASP A 28 3.32 7.88 5.42
N LEU A 29 2.91 7.64 4.17
CA LEU A 29 1.80 6.74 3.84
C LEU A 29 2.12 5.29 4.25
N TRP A 30 3.34 4.82 3.99
CA TRP A 30 3.76 3.49 4.39
C TRP A 30 3.79 3.29 5.90
N LYS A 31 4.26 4.27 6.68
CA LYS A 31 4.22 4.22 8.14
C LYS A 31 2.79 4.15 8.66
N LYS A 32 1.87 4.92 8.06
CA LYS A 32 0.44 4.89 8.40
C LYS A 32 -0.16 3.52 8.11
N LEU A 33 0.16 2.95 6.94
CA LEU A 33 -0.29 1.61 6.56
C LEU A 33 0.27 0.53 7.50
N ASP A 34 1.57 0.56 7.81
CA ASP A 34 2.22 -0.38 8.75
C ASP A 34 1.53 -0.38 10.12
N LYS A 35 1.20 0.80 10.64
CA LYS A 35 0.49 0.95 11.91
C LYS A 35 -0.90 0.30 11.87
N LEU A 36 -1.65 0.50 10.79
CA LEU A 36 -2.97 -0.11 10.62
C LEU A 36 -2.88 -1.62 10.44
N ASN A 37 -1.88 -2.09 9.69
CA ASN A 37 -1.63 -3.51 9.44
C ASN A 37 -1.18 -4.27 10.68
N GLN A 38 -0.56 -3.61 11.66
CA GLN A 38 -0.27 -4.19 12.97
C GLN A 38 -1.48 -4.16 13.91
N LYS A 39 -2.37 -3.18 13.74
CA LYS A 39 -3.56 -3.01 14.59
C LYS A 39 -4.64 -4.05 14.27
N TYR A 40 -4.77 -4.45 13.01
CA TYR A 40 -5.82 -5.35 12.54
C TYR A 40 -5.23 -6.62 11.93
N GLN A 41 -5.96 -7.72 11.96
CA GLN A 41 -5.58 -8.94 11.26
C GLN A 41 -5.94 -8.81 9.78
N VAL A 42 -4.99 -8.35 8.98
CA VAL A 42 -5.19 -8.11 7.54
C VAL A 42 -4.63 -9.29 6.73
N ASN A 43 -5.46 -9.88 5.88
CA ASN A 43 -5.04 -10.84 4.87
C ASN A 43 -4.94 -10.12 3.53
N TRP A 44 -3.73 -10.03 2.98
CA TRP A 44 -3.49 -9.38 1.70
C TRP A 44 -3.70 -10.35 0.55
N HIS A 45 -4.61 -10.00 -0.35
CA HIS A 45 -4.89 -10.74 -1.58
C HIS A 45 -4.47 -9.89 -2.77
N TRP A 46 -3.58 -10.43 -3.61
CA TRP A 46 -3.25 -9.79 -4.87
C TRP A 46 -4.24 -10.29 -5.92
N VAL A 47 -5.03 -9.37 -6.47
CA VAL A 47 -5.92 -9.63 -7.59
C VAL A 47 -5.32 -9.00 -8.85
N LYS A 48 -5.58 -9.64 -10.00
CA LYS A 48 -5.18 -9.08 -11.30
C LYS A 48 -6.18 -7.98 -11.66
N GLY A 49 -5.72 -6.86 -12.21
CA GLY A 49 -6.62 -5.81 -12.68
C GLY A 49 -7.58 -6.32 -13.75
N HIS A 50 -8.83 -5.85 -13.70
CA HIS A 50 -9.92 -6.23 -14.62
C HIS A 50 -10.19 -7.74 -14.72
N SER A 51 -9.99 -8.48 -13.63
CA SER A 51 -10.32 -9.91 -13.59
C SER A 51 -11.76 -10.20 -13.17
N GLY A 52 -12.63 -9.19 -13.11
CA GLY A 52 -14.03 -9.33 -12.68
C GLY A 52 -14.19 -9.52 -11.17
N ASP A 53 -13.22 -9.07 -10.36
CA ASP A 53 -13.39 -9.02 -8.91
C ASP A 53 -14.25 -7.80 -8.57
N VAL A 54 -15.50 -8.06 -8.18
CA VAL A 54 -16.52 -7.02 -7.94
C VAL A 54 -16.04 -5.99 -6.92
N GLY A 55 -15.32 -6.41 -5.88
CA GLY A 55 -14.81 -5.50 -4.86
C GLY A 55 -13.72 -4.58 -5.41
N ASN A 56 -12.78 -5.12 -6.18
CA ASN A 56 -11.74 -4.36 -6.85
C ASN A 56 -12.31 -3.38 -7.89
N ASP A 57 -13.26 -3.84 -8.71
CA ASP A 57 -13.84 -3.04 -9.78
C ASP A 57 -14.66 -1.86 -9.22
N MET A 58 -15.38 -2.08 -8.11
CA MET A 58 -16.06 -0.99 -7.39
C MET A 58 -15.08 0.00 -6.76
N ALA A 59 -13.96 -0.48 -6.20
CA ALA A 59 -12.94 0.40 -5.66
C ALA A 59 -12.28 1.27 -6.75
N ASP A 60 -12.03 0.71 -7.93
CA ASP A 60 -11.50 1.43 -9.09
C ASP A 60 -12.48 2.50 -9.59
N LEU A 61 -13.76 2.16 -9.72
CA LEU A 61 -14.81 3.11 -10.09
C LEU A 61 -14.87 4.30 -9.12
N LEU A 62 -14.89 4.03 -7.81
CA LEU A 62 -14.96 5.07 -6.78
C LEU A 62 -13.70 5.95 -6.79
N ALA A 63 -12.52 5.36 -7.02
CA ALA A 63 -11.28 6.11 -7.13
C ALA A 63 -11.29 7.06 -8.35
N ASN A 64 -11.77 6.58 -9.51
CA ASN A 64 -11.89 7.38 -10.73
C ASN A 64 -12.91 8.52 -10.55
N GLN A 65 -14.08 8.23 -9.99
CA GLN A 65 -15.08 9.27 -9.67
C GLN A 65 -14.53 10.34 -8.73
N ALA A 66 -13.74 9.96 -7.73
CA ALA A 66 -13.14 10.93 -6.81
C ALA A 66 -12.10 11.83 -7.51
N MET A 67 -11.40 11.33 -8.53
CA MET A 67 -10.46 12.14 -9.33
C MET A 67 -11.20 13.09 -10.28
N ASP A 68 -12.27 12.64 -10.92
CA ASP A 68 -13.03 13.45 -11.87
C ASP A 68 -13.77 14.63 -11.20
N ASN A 69 -14.06 14.50 -9.90
CA ASN A 69 -14.73 15.51 -9.09
C ASN A 69 -13.78 16.38 -8.23
N ALA A 70 -12.46 16.23 -8.39
CA ALA A 70 -11.43 16.97 -7.64
C ALA A 70 -10.83 18.13 -8.46
#